data_AF-A0A3C0S5F6-F1
#
_entry.id   AF-A0A3C0S5F6-F1
#
_cell.length_a   1.000
_cell.length_b   1.000
_cell.length_c   1.000
_cell.angle_alpha   90.00
_cell.angle_beta   90.00
_cell.angle_gamma   90.00
#
_symmetry.space_group_name_H-M   'P 1'
#
loop_
_entity.id
_entity.type
_entity.pdbx_description
1 polymer ?
#
loop_
_entity_poly.entity_id
_entity_poly.type
_entity_poly.pdbx_seq_one_letter_code
_entity_poly.pdbx_strand_id
1 'polypeptide(L)' 'MLIETLKSLFQRDLNRLRDEISLYKQEGNIWLIEPNIANSAGNLCLHLIGNLQ' A
#
# COMPACT_ATOMS: atom_id res chain seq x y z
N MET A 1 12.33 -19.00 -13.76
CA MET A 1 11.80 -19.33 -12.42
C MET A 1 11.78 -18.12 -11.49
N LEU A 2 12.90 -17.43 -11.24
CA LEU A 2 12.93 -16.30 -10.28
C LEU A 2 11.97 -15.15 -10.62
N ILE A 3 11.91 -14.73 -11.89
CA ILE A 3 11.02 -13.63 -12.32
C ILE A 3 9.55 -13.94 -12.02
N GLU A 4 9.10 -15.16 -12.30
CA GLU A 4 7.71 -15.57 -12.04
C GLU A 4 7.43 -15.70 -10.53
N THR A 5 8.41 -16.14 -9.75
CA THR A 5 8.32 -16.10 -8.28
C THR A 5 8.16 -14.67 -7.77
N LEU A 6 8.97 -13.73 -8.25
CA LEU A 6 8.89 -12.32 -7.85
C LEU A 6 7.55 -11.71 -8.24
N LYS A 7 7.07 -11.92 -9.48
CA LYS A 7 5.75 -11.47 -9.91
C LYS A 7 4.63 -11.98 -9.00
N SER A 8 4.67 -13.26 -8.63
CA SER A 8 3.68 -13.86 -7.73
C SER A 8 3.72 -13.22 -6.34
N LEU A 9 4.90 -12.98 -5.79
CA LEU A 9 5.07 -12.30 -4.50
C LEU A 9 4.55 -10.87 -4.54
N PHE A 10 4.94 -10.08 -5.55
CA PHE A 10 4.45 -8.71 -5.71
C PHE A 10 2.94 -8.67 -5.87
N GLN A 11 2.36 -9.54 -6.71
CA GLN A 11 0.91 -9.58 -6.93
C GLN A 11 0.15 -9.93 -5.63
N ARG A 12 0.65 -10.90 -4.86
CA ARG A 12 0.07 -11.28 -3.57
C ARG A 12 0.09 -10.11 -2.59
N ASP A 13 1.24 -9.47 -2.45
CA ASP A 13 1.43 -8.43 -1.43
C ASP A 13 0.73 -7.11 -1.82
N LEU A 14 0.67 -6.78 -3.10
CA LEU A 14 -0.13 -5.65 -3.60
C LEU A 14 -1.63 -5.88 -3.44
N ASN A 15 -2.12 -7.11 -3.65
CA ASN A 15 -3.52 -7.43 -3.38
C ASN A 15 -3.84 -7.27 -1.88
N ARG A 16 -2.94 -7.71 -1.00
CA ARG A 16 -3.10 -7.52 0.45
C ARG A 16 -3.13 -6.04 0.83
N LEU A 17 -2.21 -5.23 0.29
CA LEU A 17 -2.20 -3.78 0.52
C LEU A 17 -3.53 -3.14 0.10
N ARG A 18 -4.05 -3.49 -1.08
CA ARG A 18 -5.36 -3.02 -1.55
C ARG A 18 -6.46 -3.37 -0.56
N ASP A 19 -6.49 -4.61 -0.08
CA ASP A 19 -7.51 -5.07 0.87
C ASP A 19 -7.38 -4.31 2.20
N GLU A 20 -6.16 -4.09 2.70
CA GLU A 20 -5.89 -3.29 3.91
C GLU A 20 -6.33 -1.83 3.76
N ILE A 21 -6.07 -1.19 2.63
CA ILE A 21 -6.57 0.17 2.32
C ILE A 21 -8.11 0.19 2.26
N SER A 22 -8.73 -0.88 1.75
CA SER A 22 -10.19 -0.98 1.65
C SER A 22 -10.89 -1.17 3.00
N LEU A 23 -10.15 -1.49 4.08
CA LEU A 23 -10.70 -1.60 5.44
C LEU A 23 -10.97 -0.23 6.10
N TYR A 24 -10.44 0.85 5.53
CA TYR A 24 -10.74 2.20 6.02
C TYR A 24 -12.22 2.53 5.76
N LYS A 25 -13.00 2.65 6.84
CA LYS A 25 -14.45 2.97 6.76
C LYS A 25 -14.75 4.38 6.29
N GLN A 26 -13.79 5.29 6.45
CA GLN A 26 -13.87 6.68 6.02
C GLN A 26 -12.65 6.97 5.18
N GLU A 27 -12.86 7.43 3.96
CA GLU A 27 -11.79 7.71 3.01
C GLU A 27 -10.79 8.72 3.57
N GLY A 28 -11.27 9.77 4.25
CA GLY A 28 -10.39 10.77 4.87
C GLY A 28 -9.38 10.20 5.86
N ASN A 29 -9.68 9.06 6.49
CA ASN A 29 -8.77 8.41 7.44
C ASN A 29 -7.53 7.82 6.76
N ILE A 30 -7.56 7.56 5.46
CA ILE A 30 -6.40 7.10 4.67
C ILE A 30 -5.29 8.16 4.70
N TRP A 31 -5.66 9.43 4.81
CA TRP A 31 -4.76 10.57 4.70
C TRP A 31 -4.34 11.16 6.05
N LEU A 32 -4.87 10.65 7.16
CA LEU A 32 -4.50 11.11 8.49
C LEU A 32 -3.06 10.74 8.83
N ILE A 33 -2.38 11.66 9.51
CA ILE A 33 -1.04 11.46 10.06
C ILE A 33 -1.21 11.39 11.59
N GLU A 34 -1.02 10.19 12.14
CA GLU A 34 -1.09 9.96 13.59
C GLU A 34 0.17 10.50 14.29
N PRO A 35 0.06 10.89 15.58
CA PRO A 35 1.23 11.33 16.35
C PRO A 35 2.36 10.29 16.31
N ASN A 36 3.57 10.75 15.97
CA ASN A 36 4.78 9.95 15.80
C ASN A 36 4.84 9.07 14.54
N ILE A 37 3.88 9.18 13.61
CA ILE A 37 3.96 8.58 12.29
C ILE A 37 4.21 9.69 11.27
N ALA A 38 5.25 9.55 10.43
CA ALA A 38 5.67 10.62 9.53
C ALA A 38 4.81 10.73 8.25
N ASN A 39 4.12 9.66 7.85
CA ASN A 39 3.37 9.58 6.61
C ASN A 39 2.03 8.89 6.84
N SER A 40 0.99 9.36 6.16
CA SER A 40 -0.30 8.69 6.12
C SER A 40 -0.23 7.38 5.32
N ALA A 41 -1.22 6.50 5.51
CA ALA A 41 -1.34 5.26 4.75
C ALA A 41 -1.45 5.54 3.24
N GLY A 42 -2.21 6.57 2.86
CA GLY A 42 -2.34 7.03 1.48
C GLY A 42 -1.01 7.48 0.87
N ASN A 43 -0.23 8.29 1.58
CA ASN A 43 1.09 8.73 1.09
C ASN A 43 2.04 7.56 0.87
N LEU A 44 2.09 6.60 1.79
CA LEU A 44 2.92 5.40 1.64
C LEU A 44 2.46 4.54 0.45
N CYS A 45 1.15 4.40 0.23
CA CYS A 45 0.61 3.71 -0.94
C CYS A 45 1.02 4.41 -2.26
N LEU A 46 0.96 5.74 -2.31
CA LEU A 46 1.41 6.52 -3.46
C LEU A 46 2.91 6.34 -3.72
N HIS A 47 3.76 6.37 -2.68
CA HIS A 47 5.18 6.10 -2.82
C HIS A 47 5.44 4.69 -3.38
N LEU A 48 4.72 3.67 -2.91
CA LEU A 48 4.86 2.31 -3.41
C LEU A 48 4.50 2.22 -4.90
N ILE A 49 3.37 2.80 -5.31
CA ILE A 49 2.94 2.80 -6.71
C ILE A 49 3.92 3.58 -7.59
N GLY A 50 4.43 4.72 -7.11
CA GLY A 50 5.43 5.52 -7.82
C GLY A 50 6.74 4.77 -8.09
N ASN A 51 7.12 3.83 -7.21
CA ASN A 51 8.31 2.99 -7.39
C ASN A 51 8.09 1.78 -8.33
N LEU A 52 6.84 1.50 -8.73
CA LEU A 52 6.50 0.39 -9.63
C LEU A 52 6.38 0.80 -11.10
N GLN A 53 6.56 2.09 -11.41
CA GLN A 53 6.64 2.64 -12.78
C GLN A 53 8.01 2.40 -13.39
#